data_AF-A0A1W9S5P6-F1
#
_entry.id   AF-A0A1W9S5P6-F1
#
_cell.length_a   1.000
_cell.length_b   1.000
_cell.length_c   1.000
_cell.angle_alpha   90.00
_cell.angle_beta   90.00
_cell.angle_gamma   90.00
#
_symmetry.space_group_name_H-M   'P 1'
#
loop_
_entity.id
_entity.type
_entity.pdbx_description
1 polymer ?
#
loop_
_entity_poly.entity_id
_entity_poly.type
_entity_poly.pdbx_seq_one_letter_code
_entity_poly.pdbx_strand_id
1 'polypeptide(L)'
;MIGSEQKILDLKIGDHLVDVDLDSNLSYQEALIIAMKAEKAAYRLYNDLASVIDNEHLRSTLLDLAQEEAKHKLRFEVEYDDYVLKED
;
A
#
# COMPACT_ATOMS: atom_id res chain seq x y z
N MET A 1 11.25 -13.49 38.25
CA MET A 1 10.42 -12.35 37.82
C MET A 1 10.74 -12.12 36.35
N ILE A 2 10.01 -12.75 35.42
CA ILE A 2 10.22 -12.53 33.98
C ILE A 2 9.13 -11.56 33.54
N GLY A 3 9.48 -10.28 33.47
CA GLY A 3 8.63 -9.27 32.83
C GLY A 3 8.81 -9.44 31.33
N SER A 4 7.85 -10.08 30.65
CA SER A 4 7.79 -10.07 29.20
C SER A 4 7.48 -8.65 28.74
N GLU A 5 8.49 -7.91 28.28
CA GLU A 5 8.30 -6.69 27.51
C GLU A 5 7.63 -7.09 26.19
N GLN A 6 6.29 -7.17 26.18
CA GLN A 6 5.55 -7.18 24.92
C GLN A 6 5.83 -5.81 24.27
N LYS A 7 6.77 -5.82 23.33
CA LYS A 7 7.02 -4.71 22.41
C LYS A 7 5.67 -4.39 21.77
N ILE A 8 5.02 -3.31 22.20
CA ILE A 8 3.78 -2.85 21.58
C ILE A 8 4.16 -2.50 20.15
N LEU A 9 3.75 -3.36 19.22
CA LEU A 9 4.02 -3.17 17.82
C LEU A 9 3.01 -2.15 17.29
N ASP A 10 3.45 -0.89 17.23
CA ASP A 10 2.70 0.16 16.55
C ASP A 10 2.83 -0.04 15.04
N LEU A 11 1.86 -0.74 14.46
CA LEU A 11 1.77 -1.04 13.03
C LEU A 11 1.39 0.18 12.18
N LYS A 12 1.09 1.33 12.81
CA LYS A 12 0.71 2.58 12.13
C LYS A 12 -0.31 2.40 10.99
N ILE A 13 -1.24 1.45 11.17
CA ILE A 13 -2.26 1.13 10.17
C ILE A 13 -3.12 2.36 9.84
N GLY A 14 -3.29 3.26 10.82
CA GLY A 14 -3.95 4.56 10.63
C GLY A 14 -3.22 5.52 9.68
N ASP A 15 -1.89 5.43 9.55
CA ASP A 15 -1.09 6.25 8.62
C ASP A 15 -1.26 5.81 7.15
N HIS A 16 -1.91 4.65 6.92
CA HIS A 16 -2.16 4.06 5.61
C HIS A 16 -3.57 4.28 5.10
N LEU A 17 -4.44 4.90 5.90
CA LEU A 17 -5.77 5.32 5.45
C LEU A 17 -5.58 6.57 4.58
N VAL A 18 -5.76 6.40 3.27
CA VAL A 18 -5.86 7.54 2.36
C VAL A 18 -7.20 8.20 2.67
N ASP A 19 -7.18 9.35 3.36
CA ASP A 19 -8.33 10.23 3.44
C ASP A 19 -8.64 10.71 2.03
N VAL A 20 -9.58 10.03 1.38
CA VAL A 20 -10.09 10.41 0.08
C VAL A 20 -11.49 10.94 0.32
N ASP A 21 -11.64 12.25 0.10
CA ASP A 21 -12.96 12.86 -0.04
C ASP A 21 -13.52 12.36 -1.38
N LEU A 22 -14.21 11.22 -1.34
CA LEU A 22 -14.87 10.62 -2.50
C LEU A 22 -16.12 11.44 -2.82
N ASP A 23 -15.93 12.61 -3.40
CA ASP A 23 -17.04 13.32 -4.04
C ASP A 23 -17.55 12.47 -5.22
N SER A 24 -18.85 12.55 -5.50
CA SER A 24 -19.52 11.73 -6.51
C SER A 24 -19.06 12.04 -7.95
N ASN A 25 -18.17 13.02 -8.12
CA ASN A 25 -17.60 13.49 -9.40
C ASN A 25 -16.09 13.27 -9.49
N LEU A 26 -15.58 12.12 -9.02
CA LEU A 26 -14.17 11.79 -9.13
C LEU A 26 -13.73 11.71 -10.60
N SER A 27 -12.75 12.52 -11.01
CA SER A 27 -12.19 12.42 -12.36
C SER A 27 -11.36 11.15 -12.53
N TYR A 28 -11.13 10.75 -13.78
CA TYR A 28 -10.31 9.56 -14.06
C TYR A 28 -8.87 9.71 -13.55
N GLN A 29 -8.29 10.90 -13.71
CA GLN A 29 -6.97 11.24 -13.20
C GLN A 29 -6.90 11.12 -11.67
N GLU A 30 -7.89 11.66 -10.96
CA GLU A 30 -7.95 11.57 -9.50
C GLU A 30 -8.11 10.12 -9.04
N ALA A 31 -8.94 9.33 -9.73
CA ALA A 31 -9.10 7.90 -9.47
C ALA A 31 -7.78 7.14 -9.59
N LEU A 32 -6.98 7.39 -10.64
CA LEU A 32 -5.65 6.80 -10.81
C LEU A 32 -4.69 7.23 -9.69
N ILE A 33 -4.71 8.50 -9.29
CA ILE A 33 -3.90 9.01 -8.18
C ILE A 33 -4.25 8.31 -6.86
N ILE A 34 -5.55 8.15 -6.58
CA ILE A 34 -6.03 7.44 -5.39
C ILE A 34 -5.57 5.98 -5.42
N ALA A 35 -5.75 5.29 -6.55
CA ALA A 35 -5.32 3.91 -6.71
C ALA A 35 -3.81 3.76 -6.43
N MET A 36 -2.96 4.59 -7.05
CA MET A 36 -1.51 4.57 -6.80
C MET A 36 -1.13 4.81 -5.32
N LYS A 37 -1.86 5.70 -4.63
CA LYS A 37 -1.65 5.93 -3.19
C LYS A 37 -2.05 4.72 -2.37
N ALA A 38 -3.17 4.07 -2.69
CA ALA A 38 -3.63 2.87 -2.03
C ALA A 38 -2.64 1.71 -2.22
N GLU A 39 -2.15 1.47 -3.44
CA GLU A 39 -1.15 0.43 -3.72
C GLU A 39 0.15 0.66 -2.96
N LYS A 40 0.61 1.92 -2.88
CA LYS A 40 1.79 2.28 -2.08
C LYS A 40 1.59 2.04 -0.58
N ALA A 41 0.40 2.28 -0.07
CA ALA A 41 0.05 2.04 1.33
C ALA A 41 0.02 0.53 1.64
N ALA A 42 -0.63 -0.27 0.78
CA ALA A 42 -0.67 -1.72 0.89
C ALA A 42 0.73 -2.35 0.80
N TYR A 43 1.57 -1.90 -0.15
CA TYR A 43 2.97 -2.30 -0.26
C TYR A 43 3.74 -2.12 1.06
N ARG A 44 3.60 -0.95 1.69
CA ARG A 44 4.26 -0.64 2.97
C ARG A 44 3.73 -1.52 4.09
N LEU A 45 2.41 -1.64 4.21
CA LEU A 45 1.75 -2.48 5.20
C LEU A 45 2.27 -3.92 5.16
N TYR A 46 2.33 -4.53 3.97
CA TYR A 46 2.81 -5.90 3.84
C TYR A 46 4.30 -6.05 4.16
N ASN A 47 5.15 -5.09 3.79
CA ASN A 47 6.56 -5.09 4.19
C ASN A 47 6.74 -4.93 5.71
N ASP A 48 5.96 -4.04 6.32
CA ASP A 48 6.02 -3.78 7.76
C ASP A 48 5.56 -5.03 8.53
N LEU A 49 4.47 -5.68 8.10
CA LEU A 49 4.03 -6.96 8.64
C LEU A 49 5.08 -8.07 8.42
N ALA A 50 5.67 -8.16 7.22
CA ALA A 50 6.72 -9.14 6.95
C ALA A 50 7.94 -8.95 7.86
N SER A 51 8.23 -7.72 8.29
CA SER A 51 9.40 -7.41 9.13
C SER A 51 9.28 -7.96 10.55
N VAL A 52 8.06 -8.18 11.04
CA VAL A 52 7.76 -8.53 12.45
C VAL A 52 7.30 -9.97 12.66
N ILE A 53 7.11 -10.74 11.59
CA ILE A 53 6.61 -12.12 11.66
C ILE A 53 7.76 -13.14 11.68
N ASP A 54 7.81 -13.98 12.71
CA ASP A 54 8.84 -15.01 12.84
C ASP A 54 8.60 -16.23 11.94
N ASN A 55 7.35 -16.48 11.52
CA ASN A 55 7.02 -17.58 10.63
C ASN A 55 7.49 -17.29 9.19
N GLU A 56 8.49 -18.05 8.71
CA GLU A 56 9.09 -17.85 7.38
C GLU A 56 8.09 -17.98 6.22
N HIS A 57 7.14 -18.92 6.30
CA HIS A 57 6.15 -19.11 5.25
C HIS A 57 5.23 -17.89 5.14
N LEU A 58 4.72 -17.42 6.26
CA LEU A 58 3.85 -16.24 6.31
C LEU A 58 4.60 -14.96 5.92
N ARG A 59 5.88 -14.83 6.31
CA ARG A 59 6.76 -13.75 5.86
C ARG A 59 6.89 -13.75 4.34
N SER A 60 7.14 -14.91 3.73
CA SER A 60 7.23 -15.04 2.27
C SER A 60 5.94 -14.59 1.59
N THR A 61 4.78 -15.06 2.08
CA THR A 61 3.48 -14.66 1.52
C THR A 61 3.26 -13.16 1.57
N LEU A 62 3.63 -12.48 2.67
CA LEU A 62 3.51 -11.03 2.77
C LEU A 62 4.46 -10.29 1.82
N LEU A 63 5.68 -10.79 1.63
CA LEU A 63 6.62 -10.22 0.66
C LEU A 63 6.11 -10.40 -0.78
N ASP A 64 5.50 -11.54 -1.09
CA ASP A 64 4.88 -11.79 -2.40
C ASP A 64 3.71 -10.82 -2.65
N LEU A 65 2.85 -10.61 -1.64
CA LEU A 65 1.76 -9.63 -1.72
C LEU A 65 2.30 -8.21 -1.93
N ALA A 66 3.33 -7.80 -1.18
CA ALA A 66 3.98 -6.51 -1.40
C ALA A 66 4.48 -6.40 -2.85
N GLN A 67 5.09 -7.45 -3.39
CA GLN A 67 5.59 -7.43 -4.75
C GLN A 67 4.47 -7.29 -5.80
N GLU A 68 3.29 -7.86 -5.55
CA GLU A 68 2.12 -7.66 -6.42
C GLU A 68 1.60 -6.21 -6.38
N GLU A 69 1.51 -5.58 -5.22
CA GLU A 69 1.06 -4.16 -5.14
C GLU A 69 2.05 -3.21 -5.84
N ALA A 70 3.34 -3.52 -5.82
CA ALA A 70 4.33 -2.78 -6.61
C ALA A 70 4.07 -2.89 -8.12
N LYS A 71 3.61 -4.05 -8.62
CA LYS A 71 3.23 -4.24 -10.02
C LYS A 71 1.92 -3.51 -10.35
N HIS A 72 0.94 -3.56 -9.45
CA HIS A 72 -0.32 -2.82 -9.61
C HIS A 72 -0.06 -1.32 -9.68
N LYS A 73 0.77 -0.78 -8.78
CA LYS A 73 1.18 0.63 -8.81
C LYS A 73 1.84 1.00 -10.14
N LEU A 74 2.79 0.19 -10.63
CA LEU A 74 3.45 0.45 -11.92
C LEU A 74 2.45 0.47 -13.08
N ARG A 75 1.47 -0.43 -13.07
CA ARG A 75 0.40 -0.44 -14.08
C ARG A 75 -0.39 0.87 -14.07
N PHE A 76 -0.76 1.38 -12.90
CA PHE A 76 -1.45 2.66 -12.80
C PHE A 76 -0.56 3.85 -13.21
N GLU A 77 0.75 3.80 -12.95
CA GLU A 77 1.69 4.83 -13.41
C GLU A 77 1.77 4.87 -14.94
N VAL A 78 1.87 3.71 -15.60
CA VAL A 78 1.85 3.63 -17.07
C VAL A 78 0.54 4.17 -17.64
N GLU A 79 -0.58 3.80 -17.02
CA GLU A 79 -1.90 4.28 -17.45
C GLU A 79 -2.07 5.79 -17.24
N TYR A 80 -1.59 6.32 -16.12
CA TYR A 80 -1.57 7.75 -15.87
C TYR A 80 -0.75 8.51 -16.92
N ASP A 81 0.44 8.01 -17.25
CA ASP A 81 1.29 8.61 -18.29
C ASP A 81 0.63 8.55 -19.67
N ASP A 82 -0.09 7.47 -19.97
CA ASP A 82 -0.73 7.27 -21.28
C ASP A 82 -1.99 8.12 -21.50
N TYR A 83 -2.78 8.37 -20.45
CA TYR A 83 -4.08 9.03 -20.56
C TYR A 83 -4.11 10.45 -20.00
N VAL A 84 -3.18 10.82 -19.11
CA VAL A 84 -3.18 12.16 -18.47
C VAL A 84 -2.07 13.02 -19.06
N LEU A 85 -0.85 12.48 -19.20
CA LEU A 85 0.29 13.27 -19.70
C LEU A 85 0.35 13.40 -21.22
N LYS A 86 -0.42 12.60 -21.96
CA LYS A 86 -0.51 12.66 -23.43
C LYS A 86 -1.70 13.48 -23.95
N GLU A 87 -2.66 13.83 -23.09
CA GLU A 87 -3.83 14.64 -23.47
C GLU A 87 -3.65 16.15 -23.21
N ASP A 88 -2.49 16.59 -22.70
CA ASP A 88 -2.02 17.99 -22.61
C ASP A 88 -1.08 18.36 -23.77
#